data_AF-A0A6A6C4E3-F1
#
_entry.id   AF-A0A6A6C4E3-F1
#
_cell.length_a   1.000
_cell.length_b   1.000
_cell.length_c   1.000
_cell.angle_alpha   90.00
_cell.angle_beta   90.00
_cell.angle_gamma   90.00
#
_symmetry.space_group_name_H-M   'P 1'
#
loop_
_entity.id
_entity.type
_entity.pdbx_description
1 polymer ?
#
loop_
_entity_poly.entity_id
_entity_poly.type
_entity_poly.pdbx_seq_one_letter_code
_entity_poly.pdbx_strand_id
1 'polypeptide(L)'
;MHLAPFIPAALLVAFPFAHAGVINARQAPAPVQNFTTIKSPSGATIRYKEPGKHGVCETTPGVNSYNPLTLWLNGGPGSDSLIGAFEEIGPCYVDEHLKTQKRAVSWSNSSNLLFLSQPVGTGFSYSSTKVGYLDPTYLDVSPAEAGEATGRYSIIDPTKLDTSKLAAVACWELLQGFYGALSQFDKQVASTDFSLWAESFGGHWGPAFASYFYEQNQKLTSTSPGRKLNFKSFGIGLKLINDTIYDHGKFNMYRDGGCQQAQDYCAYLTKDSIVKSSGCAAAQYICQNDVEDLYYTFGGNRGVYDIRACNGKDVPPAQWRDYLNQASVQQAIGTDLNYTSSNLIYTAFSLSGDFAVGYIDDLQELLGYDIQISLVYGDADYICNWQGGEDISTSAKAAFKDAGYTKLVVNGKEYGETRQYGKFSFTRVWESGHEVPYFQPEAAFAIFNRSQHGLDVATGKVSILENPSYSTKGTPNTVHSRQLPPLSCPASS
;
A
#
# COMPACT_ATOMS: atom_id res chain seq x y z
N MET A 1 32.85 -20.95 -31.69
CA MET A 1 32.93 -19.74 -30.85
C MET A 1 31.60 -19.65 -30.10
N HIS A 2 31.52 -20.26 -28.92
CA HIS A 2 30.30 -20.27 -28.11
C HIS A 2 30.23 -18.96 -27.32
N LEU A 3 29.22 -18.14 -27.64
CA LEU A 3 28.85 -16.97 -26.85
C LEU A 3 28.12 -17.47 -25.61
N ALA A 4 28.79 -17.37 -24.45
CA ALA A 4 28.12 -17.47 -23.15
C ALA A 4 27.12 -16.29 -23.02
N PRO A 5 25.92 -16.51 -22.47
CA PRO A 5 25.03 -15.41 -22.15
C PRO A 5 25.62 -14.65 -20.96
N PHE A 6 26.09 -13.43 -21.20
CA PHE A 6 26.30 -12.46 -20.14
C PHE A 6 24.92 -12.13 -19.54
N ILE A 7 24.59 -12.75 -18.42
CA ILE A 7 23.54 -12.26 -17.53
C ILE A 7 24.14 -11.02 -16.85
N PRO A 8 23.61 -9.79 -17.08
CA PRO A 8 24.15 -8.61 -16.44
C PRO A 8 23.92 -8.71 -14.94
N ALA A 9 24.98 -8.52 -14.15
CA ALA A 9 24.98 -8.53 -12.69
C ALA A 9 24.13 -7.40 -12.03
N ALA A 10 23.37 -6.63 -12.83
CA ALA A 10 22.63 -5.45 -12.42
C ALA A 10 21.13 -5.69 -12.14
N LEU A 11 20.62 -6.91 -12.34
CA LEU A 11 19.29 -7.33 -11.84
C LEU A 11 19.23 -7.48 -10.31
N LEU A 12 20.35 -7.24 -9.63
CA LEU A 12 20.57 -7.39 -8.19
C LEU A 12 20.67 -6.03 -7.45
N VAL A 13 20.08 -4.95 -7.98
CA VAL A 13 19.85 -3.76 -7.15
C VAL A 13 18.74 -4.10 -6.17
N ALA A 14 19.13 -4.77 -5.09
CA ALA A 14 18.33 -4.92 -3.90
C ALA A 14 18.00 -3.52 -3.40
N PHE A 15 16.72 -3.16 -3.43
CA PHE A 15 16.26 -2.02 -2.64
C PHE A 15 16.73 -2.24 -1.20
N PRO A 16 17.35 -1.23 -0.56
CA PRO A 16 17.83 -1.37 0.80
C PRO A 16 16.62 -1.30 1.74
N PHE A 17 15.87 -2.40 1.84
CA PHE A 17 14.89 -2.64 2.87
C PHE A 17 15.46 -3.62 3.87
N ALA A 18 15.71 -3.08 5.06
CA ALA A 18 16.35 -3.74 6.17
C ALA A 18 17.71 -4.36 5.80
N HIS A 19 18.63 -4.42 6.77
CA HIS A 19 19.58 -5.52 6.72
C HIS A 19 18.76 -6.80 6.52
N ALA A 20 19.14 -7.66 5.58
CA ALA A 20 18.79 -9.06 5.66
C ALA A 20 19.33 -9.54 7.00
N GLY A 21 18.54 -9.35 8.06
CA GLY A 21 18.86 -9.82 9.39
C GLY A 21 19.12 -11.30 9.26
N VAL A 22 20.06 -11.81 10.05
CA VAL A 22 20.34 -13.24 10.10
C VAL A 22 19.01 -13.98 10.21
N ILE A 23 18.61 -14.67 9.14
CA ILE A 23 17.39 -15.48 9.14
C ILE A 23 17.72 -16.68 10.02
N ASN A 24 17.34 -16.60 11.29
CA ASN A 24 17.49 -17.72 12.20
C ASN A 24 16.71 -18.91 11.64
N ALA A 25 17.30 -20.11 11.71
CA ALA A 25 16.59 -21.32 11.36
C ALA A 25 15.29 -21.41 12.18
N ARG A 26 14.15 -21.43 11.50
CA ARG A 26 12.83 -21.59 12.13
C ARG A 26 12.43 -23.07 12.03
N GLN A 27 11.56 -23.54 12.91
CA GLN A 27 10.95 -24.86 12.69
C GLN A 27 9.77 -24.68 11.75
N ALA A 28 9.47 -25.70 10.93
CA ALA A 28 8.25 -25.72 10.15
C ALA A 28 7.04 -25.63 11.10
N PRO A 29 6.09 -24.70 10.86
CA PRO A 29 4.91 -24.59 11.71
C PRO A 29 4.13 -25.90 11.72
N ALA A 30 3.58 -26.23 12.88
CA ALA A 30 2.75 -27.41 13.02
C ALA A 30 1.49 -27.29 12.13
N PRO A 31 0.96 -28.42 11.61
CA PRO A 31 -0.23 -28.41 10.76
C PRO A 31 -1.40 -27.68 11.42
N VAL A 32 -2.11 -26.87 10.64
CA VAL A 32 -3.28 -26.13 11.13
C VAL A 32 -4.44 -27.10 11.37
N GLN A 33 -5.02 -27.05 12.57
CA GLN A 33 -6.26 -27.73 12.91
C GLN A 33 -7.38 -26.72 13.13
N ASN A 34 -8.64 -27.15 12.95
CA ASN A 34 -9.85 -26.36 13.24
C ASN A 34 -9.93 -25.02 12.49
N PHE A 35 -9.74 -25.07 11.18
CA PHE A 35 -9.93 -23.92 10.28
C PHE A 35 -11.19 -24.09 9.44
N THR A 36 -11.74 -22.97 8.98
CA THR A 36 -12.83 -22.93 8.00
C THR A 36 -12.27 -22.60 6.63
N THR A 37 -12.92 -23.11 5.58
CA THR A 37 -12.56 -22.83 4.19
C THR A 37 -13.74 -22.22 3.45
N ILE A 38 -13.47 -21.12 2.73
CA ILE A 38 -14.38 -20.47 1.80
C ILE A 38 -13.79 -20.59 0.39
N LYS A 39 -14.66 -20.74 -0.60
CA LYS A 39 -14.30 -20.70 -2.02
C LYS A 39 -14.92 -19.45 -2.65
N SER A 40 -14.13 -18.69 -3.40
CA SER A 40 -14.65 -17.60 -4.25
C SER A 40 -15.47 -18.19 -5.41
N PRO A 41 -16.27 -17.37 -6.13
CA PRO A 41 -17.00 -17.82 -7.32
C PRO A 41 -16.10 -18.46 -8.39
N SER A 42 -14.87 -17.95 -8.57
CA SER A 42 -13.87 -18.52 -9.49
C SER A 42 -13.02 -19.66 -8.91
N GLY A 43 -13.22 -20.04 -7.64
CA GLY A 43 -12.55 -21.18 -7.01
C GLY A 43 -11.28 -20.85 -6.20
N ALA A 44 -10.93 -19.57 -6.01
CA ALA A 44 -9.90 -19.17 -5.07
C ALA A 44 -10.28 -19.62 -3.64
N THR A 45 -9.29 -19.97 -2.82
CA THR A 45 -9.52 -20.58 -1.51
C THR A 45 -9.08 -19.63 -0.41
N ILE A 46 -10.01 -19.30 0.50
CA ILE A 46 -9.71 -18.55 1.71
C ILE A 46 -9.79 -19.53 2.88
N ARG A 47 -8.67 -19.74 3.57
CA ARG A 47 -8.60 -20.51 4.82
C ARG A 47 -8.49 -19.53 5.97
N TYR A 48 -9.36 -19.64 6.96
CA TYR A 48 -9.31 -18.77 8.13
C TYR A 48 -9.59 -19.53 9.43
N LYS A 49 -9.12 -18.95 10.53
CA LYS A 49 -9.39 -19.40 11.89
C LYS A 49 -9.73 -18.19 12.73
N GLU A 50 -10.84 -18.25 13.46
CA GLU A 50 -11.16 -17.22 14.44
C GLU A 50 -10.28 -17.42 15.67
N PRO A 51 -9.42 -16.46 16.05
CA PRO A 51 -8.45 -16.65 17.12
C PRO A 51 -9.07 -16.61 18.54
N GLY A 52 -10.40 -16.80 18.66
CA GLY A 52 -11.14 -16.70 19.92
C GLY A 52 -11.18 -15.26 20.47
N LYS A 53 -11.84 -15.06 21.63
CA LYS A 53 -12.04 -13.73 22.25
C LYS A 53 -10.74 -13.02 22.66
N HIS A 54 -9.68 -13.76 22.91
CA HIS A 54 -8.37 -13.20 23.28
C HIS A 54 -7.49 -12.90 22.07
N GLY A 55 -7.82 -13.46 20.90
CA GLY A 55 -7.26 -13.05 19.61
C GLY A 55 -5.73 -13.10 19.50
N VAL A 56 -5.23 -12.49 18.42
CA VAL A 56 -3.83 -12.08 18.25
C VAL A 56 -3.66 -10.61 18.62
N CYS A 57 -4.74 -9.85 18.47
CA CYS A 57 -4.98 -8.58 19.13
C CYS A 57 -6.37 -8.61 19.74
N GLU A 58 -6.53 -8.06 20.94
CA GLU A 58 -7.85 -7.98 21.58
C GLU A 58 -8.83 -7.28 20.66
N THR A 59 -10.01 -7.87 20.45
CA THR A 59 -11.10 -7.21 19.75
C THR A 59 -11.59 -6.05 20.60
N THR A 60 -11.69 -4.84 20.03
CA THR A 60 -12.24 -3.67 20.73
C THR A 60 -13.67 -3.94 21.21
N PRO A 61 -13.94 -3.92 22.54
CA PRO A 61 -15.31 -4.03 23.04
C PRO A 61 -16.16 -2.87 22.50
N GLY A 62 -17.29 -3.17 21.88
CA GLY A 62 -18.24 -2.17 21.37
C GLY A 62 -18.15 -1.85 19.87
N VAL A 63 -17.24 -2.47 19.11
CA VAL A 63 -17.29 -2.42 17.64
C VAL A 63 -18.34 -3.41 17.15
N ASN A 64 -19.43 -2.89 16.58
CA ASN A 64 -20.52 -3.71 16.08
C ASN A 64 -20.23 -4.18 14.64
N SER A 65 -20.67 -5.40 14.32
CA SER A 65 -20.43 -6.06 13.04
C SER A 65 -21.09 -5.39 11.83
N TYR A 66 -22.01 -4.45 12.02
CA TYR A 66 -22.73 -3.77 10.94
C TYR A 66 -22.06 -2.49 10.40
N ASN A 67 -20.85 -2.13 10.84
CA ASN A 67 -20.10 -1.01 10.28
C ASN A 67 -19.62 -1.27 8.82
N PRO A 68 -19.34 -0.22 8.02
CA PRO A 68 -18.74 -0.36 6.68
C PRO A 68 -17.44 -1.17 6.71
N LEU A 69 -17.11 -1.85 5.61
CA LEU A 69 -15.83 -2.54 5.45
C LEU A 69 -14.82 -1.64 4.75
N THR A 70 -13.62 -1.54 5.31
CA THR A 70 -12.46 -0.92 4.67
C THR A 70 -11.47 -2.01 4.29
N LEU A 71 -11.18 -2.15 3.00
CA LEU A 71 -10.02 -2.88 2.53
C LEU A 71 -8.80 -1.95 2.63
N TRP A 72 -7.76 -2.42 3.32
CA TRP A 72 -6.46 -1.78 3.38
C TRP A 72 -5.43 -2.59 2.59
N LEU A 73 -4.67 -1.89 1.73
CA LEU A 73 -3.60 -2.47 0.91
C LEU A 73 -2.29 -1.68 1.09
N ASN A 74 -1.27 -2.31 1.67
CA ASN A 74 0.09 -1.77 1.56
C ASN A 74 0.64 -2.00 0.13
N GLY A 75 1.76 -1.35 -0.18
CA GLY A 75 2.37 -1.34 -1.52
C GLY A 75 3.48 -2.36 -1.75
N GLY A 76 4.70 -1.88 -2.01
CA GLY A 76 5.86 -2.66 -2.42
C GLY A 76 6.21 -2.43 -3.90
N PRO A 77 5.62 -3.19 -4.85
CA PRO A 77 4.59 -4.21 -4.73
C PRO A 77 5.11 -5.51 -4.09
N GLY A 78 4.23 -6.24 -3.39
CA GLY A 78 4.58 -7.47 -2.66
C GLY A 78 4.87 -7.27 -1.16
N SER A 79 4.68 -6.06 -0.63
CA SER A 79 4.72 -5.83 0.82
C SER A 79 3.39 -6.23 1.46
N ASP A 80 3.43 -6.75 2.68
CA ASP A 80 2.24 -7.28 3.35
C ASP A 80 1.39 -6.15 3.95
N SER A 81 0.07 -6.25 3.78
CA SER A 81 -0.92 -5.39 4.44
C SER A 81 -0.96 -5.53 5.96
N LEU A 82 -0.24 -6.51 6.52
CA LEU A 82 0.01 -6.60 7.96
C LEU A 82 0.90 -5.46 8.50
N ILE A 83 1.63 -4.74 7.63
CA ILE A 83 2.25 -3.44 7.96
C ILE A 83 1.15 -2.52 8.49
N GLY A 84 0.12 -2.23 7.69
CA GLY A 84 -1.00 -1.38 8.13
C GLY A 84 -1.74 -1.91 9.36
N ALA A 85 -1.77 -3.23 9.55
CA ALA A 85 -2.41 -3.83 10.71
C ALA A 85 -1.65 -3.59 12.02
N PHE A 86 -0.32 -3.71 12.02
CA PHE A 86 0.50 -3.65 13.24
C PHE A 86 1.26 -2.33 13.42
N GLU A 87 1.48 -1.58 12.36
CA GLU A 87 2.26 -0.33 12.40
C GLU A 87 1.37 0.91 12.33
N GLU A 88 0.27 0.86 11.56
CA GLU A 88 -0.45 2.07 11.17
C GLU A 88 -1.87 2.19 11.77
N ILE A 89 -2.85 1.49 11.20
CA ILE A 89 -4.28 1.76 11.37
C ILE A 89 -5.03 0.69 12.17
N GLY A 90 -4.43 -0.49 12.32
CA GLY A 90 -5.05 -1.61 13.01
C GLY A 90 -5.25 -1.38 14.51
N PRO A 91 -5.99 -2.27 15.19
CA PRO A 91 -6.41 -2.09 16.58
C PRO A 91 -5.25 -2.14 17.59
N CYS A 92 -4.09 -2.61 17.18
CA CYS A 92 -2.94 -2.88 18.03
C CYS A 92 -1.62 -2.60 17.30
N TYR A 93 -0.53 -2.64 18.05
CA TYR A 93 0.84 -2.73 17.53
C TYR A 93 1.61 -3.80 18.30
N VAL A 94 2.79 -4.18 17.80
CA VAL A 94 3.69 -5.13 18.48
C VAL A 94 4.79 -4.35 19.19
N ASP A 95 5.01 -4.63 20.48
CA ASP A 95 6.05 -4.03 21.29
C ASP A 95 7.39 -4.79 21.21
N GLU A 96 8.41 -4.22 21.86
CA GLU A 96 9.78 -4.78 21.94
C GLU A 96 9.88 -6.15 22.64
N HIS A 97 8.81 -6.58 23.31
CA HIS A 97 8.71 -7.89 23.95
C HIS A 97 7.94 -8.91 23.09
N LEU A 98 7.66 -8.57 21.82
CA LEU A 98 6.88 -9.37 20.90
C LEU A 98 5.49 -9.69 21.47
N LYS A 99 4.84 -8.68 22.05
CA LYS A 99 3.45 -8.73 22.51
C LYS A 99 2.64 -7.64 21.87
N THR A 100 1.34 -7.87 21.74
CA THR A 100 0.43 -6.88 21.17
C THR A 100 -0.06 -5.91 22.24
N GLN A 101 -0.06 -4.63 21.88
CA GLN A 101 -0.54 -3.52 22.69
C GLN A 101 -1.66 -2.80 21.96
N LYS A 102 -2.71 -2.38 22.68
CA LYS A 102 -3.83 -1.66 22.07
C LYS A 102 -3.39 -0.28 21.56
N ARG A 103 -3.82 0.06 20.35
CA ARG A 103 -3.58 1.39 19.75
C ARG A 103 -4.59 2.40 20.29
N ALA A 104 -4.12 3.60 20.63
CA ALA A 104 -4.99 4.67 21.14
C ALA A 104 -5.99 5.15 20.07
N VAL A 105 -5.55 5.25 18.82
CA VAL A 105 -6.37 5.67 17.67
C VAL A 105 -6.27 4.58 16.61
N SER A 106 -7.38 3.92 16.30
CA SER A 106 -7.46 2.90 15.25
C SER A 106 -8.62 3.20 14.32
N TRP A 107 -8.46 2.88 13.04
CA TRP A 107 -9.55 2.98 12.06
C TRP A 107 -10.66 1.98 12.34
N SER A 108 -10.38 0.93 13.11
CA SER A 108 -11.39 -0.01 13.61
C SER A 108 -12.47 0.64 14.49
N ASN A 109 -12.23 1.86 14.98
CA ASN A 109 -13.22 2.65 15.71
C ASN A 109 -14.38 3.12 14.83
N SER A 110 -14.24 3.12 13.49
CA SER A 110 -15.26 3.60 12.56
C SER A 110 -15.59 2.62 11.42
N SER A 111 -14.80 1.55 11.24
CA SER A 111 -15.00 0.60 10.14
C SER A 111 -14.48 -0.79 10.51
N ASN A 112 -15.09 -1.84 9.95
CA ASN A 112 -14.47 -3.15 9.91
C ASN A 112 -13.26 -3.11 8.98
N LEU A 113 -12.09 -3.57 9.41
CA LEU A 113 -10.87 -3.52 8.60
C LEU A 113 -10.54 -4.90 8.02
N LEU A 114 -10.29 -4.97 6.72
CA LEU A 114 -9.75 -6.13 6.03
C LEU A 114 -8.35 -5.78 5.50
N PHE A 115 -7.34 -6.42 6.07
CA PHE A 115 -5.96 -6.33 5.60
C PHE A 115 -5.69 -7.51 4.67
N LEU A 116 -5.38 -7.22 3.41
CA LEU A 116 -5.18 -8.27 2.41
C LEU A 116 -3.71 -8.34 1.97
N SER A 117 -3.04 -9.44 2.32
CA SER A 117 -1.70 -9.77 1.81
C SER A 117 -1.82 -10.15 0.34
N GLN A 118 -1.44 -9.24 -0.56
CA GLN A 118 -1.57 -9.44 -2.02
C GLN A 118 -0.37 -8.83 -2.76
N PRO A 119 -0.04 -9.30 -3.98
CA PRO A 119 -0.56 -10.50 -4.67
C PRO A 119 -0.19 -11.84 -3.99
N VAL A 120 -0.56 -12.96 -4.62
CA VAL A 120 -0.20 -14.31 -4.11
C VAL A 120 1.31 -14.42 -3.98
N GLY A 121 1.80 -14.77 -2.78
CA GLY A 121 3.22 -14.78 -2.42
C GLY A 121 3.57 -13.77 -1.33
N THR A 122 2.76 -12.72 -1.20
CA THR A 122 2.90 -11.73 -0.12
C THR A 122 2.51 -12.33 1.22
N GLY A 123 3.41 -12.28 2.19
CA GLY A 123 3.13 -12.70 3.56
C GLY A 123 2.69 -14.16 3.67
N PHE A 124 1.45 -14.36 4.11
CA PHE A 124 0.84 -15.70 4.21
C PHE A 124 -0.01 -16.11 3.01
N SER A 125 -0.08 -15.30 1.94
CA SER A 125 -0.78 -15.67 0.70
C SER A 125 0.11 -16.57 -0.16
N TYR A 126 -0.41 -17.72 -0.61
CA TYR A 126 0.37 -18.72 -1.35
C TYR A 126 -0.45 -19.48 -2.40
N SER A 127 0.26 -20.03 -3.39
CA SER A 127 -0.32 -20.97 -4.38
C SER A 127 -0.10 -22.42 -3.94
N SER A 128 1.13 -22.75 -3.57
CA SER A 128 1.50 -24.03 -2.95
C SER A 128 2.55 -23.80 -1.86
N THR A 129 2.90 -24.85 -1.11
CA THR A 129 3.89 -24.74 -0.02
C THR A 129 4.97 -25.79 -0.18
N LYS A 130 6.18 -25.47 0.31
CA LYS A 130 7.31 -26.40 0.32
C LYS A 130 8.03 -26.32 1.67
N VAL A 131 8.40 -27.47 2.20
CA VAL A 131 9.30 -27.57 3.35
C VAL A 131 10.74 -27.54 2.83
N GLY A 132 11.55 -26.64 3.36
CA GLY A 132 12.89 -26.38 2.83
C GLY A 132 13.65 -25.37 3.68
N TYR A 133 14.69 -24.78 3.11
CA TYR A 133 15.35 -23.60 3.67
C TYR A 133 15.17 -22.40 2.74
N LEU A 134 15.07 -21.21 3.33
CA LEU A 134 14.98 -19.96 2.58
C LEU A 134 16.39 -19.48 2.29
N ASP A 135 16.75 -19.35 1.01
CA ASP A 135 18.02 -18.76 0.61
C ASP A 135 17.99 -17.25 0.98
N PRO A 136 18.90 -16.76 1.83
CA PRO A 136 18.87 -15.37 2.27
C PRO A 136 19.30 -14.37 1.18
N THR A 137 19.90 -14.85 0.09
CA THR A 137 20.39 -14.04 -1.04
C THR A 137 19.29 -13.85 -2.07
N TYR A 138 18.64 -14.95 -2.46
CA TYR A 138 17.63 -14.97 -3.52
C TYR A 138 16.19 -14.95 -3.00
N LEU A 139 16.00 -15.14 -1.69
CA LEU A 139 14.69 -15.29 -1.04
C LEU A 139 13.82 -16.37 -1.73
N ASP A 140 14.48 -17.41 -2.24
CA ASP A 140 13.87 -18.58 -2.87
C ASP A 140 13.99 -19.83 -1.96
N VAL A 141 13.10 -20.79 -2.17
CA VAL A 141 12.93 -21.96 -1.31
C VAL A 141 13.63 -23.18 -1.91
N SER A 142 14.86 -23.41 -1.45
CA SER A 142 15.61 -24.60 -1.81
C SER A 142 15.05 -25.85 -1.12
N PRO A 143 15.01 -27.01 -1.81
CA PRO A 143 14.67 -28.27 -1.18
C PRO A 143 15.72 -28.62 -0.13
N ALA A 144 15.29 -28.98 1.07
CA ALA A 144 16.23 -29.42 2.10
C ALA A 144 16.79 -30.81 1.76
N GLU A 145 18.12 -30.99 1.86
CA GLU A 145 18.67 -32.32 2.10
C GLU A 145 18.25 -32.78 3.51
N ALA A 146 18.24 -34.09 3.77
CA ALA A 146 17.69 -34.65 5.00
C ALA A 146 18.37 -34.05 6.26
N GLY A 147 17.68 -33.14 6.95
CA GLY A 147 18.16 -32.46 8.16
C GLY A 147 18.28 -30.93 8.06
N GLU A 148 18.09 -30.33 6.87
CA GLU A 148 18.35 -28.89 6.64
C GLU A 148 17.10 -28.01 6.56
N ALA A 149 15.90 -28.57 6.70
CA ALA A 149 14.68 -27.77 6.56
C ALA A 149 14.49 -26.80 7.73
N THR A 150 14.45 -25.51 7.42
CA THR A 150 14.26 -24.40 8.38
C THR A 150 12.85 -23.80 8.34
N GLY A 151 11.91 -24.46 7.66
CA GLY A 151 10.55 -23.94 7.60
C GLY A 151 9.66 -24.56 6.53
N ARG A 152 8.43 -24.03 6.46
CA ARG A 152 7.49 -24.19 5.35
C ARG A 152 7.24 -22.82 4.73
N TYR A 153 7.44 -22.72 3.42
CA TYR A 153 7.44 -21.45 2.70
C TYR A 153 6.50 -21.50 1.49
N SER A 154 6.07 -20.31 1.07
CA SER A 154 5.22 -20.11 -0.11
C SER A 154 6.00 -20.42 -1.39
N ILE A 155 5.37 -21.15 -2.31
CA ILE A 155 5.85 -21.34 -3.68
C ILE A 155 4.87 -20.68 -4.63
N ILE A 156 5.38 -19.78 -5.46
CA ILE A 156 4.61 -18.94 -6.36
C ILE A 156 5.20 -18.92 -7.77
N ASP A 157 4.35 -18.56 -8.72
CA ASP A 157 4.77 -18.04 -10.01
C ASP A 157 4.46 -16.53 -9.97
N PRO A 158 5.48 -15.67 -9.75
CA PRO A 158 5.27 -14.25 -9.52
C PRO A 158 4.76 -13.53 -10.79
N THR A 159 4.92 -14.13 -11.97
CA THR A 159 4.50 -13.55 -13.26
C THR A 159 3.00 -13.69 -13.54
N LYS A 160 2.26 -14.48 -12.74
CA LYS A 160 0.81 -14.68 -12.96
C LYS A 160 -0.03 -13.47 -12.61
N LEU A 161 0.45 -12.61 -11.71
CA LEU A 161 -0.27 -11.47 -11.16
C LEU A 161 0.65 -10.24 -11.10
N ASP A 162 1.54 -10.09 -12.08
CA ASP A 162 2.63 -9.12 -12.11
C ASP A 162 2.25 -7.73 -12.65
N THR A 163 0.96 -7.44 -12.76
CA THR A 163 0.44 -6.12 -13.11
C THR A 163 -0.70 -5.71 -12.19
N SER A 164 -0.91 -4.41 -12.00
CA SER A 164 -1.98 -3.90 -11.13
C SER A 164 -3.36 -4.32 -11.60
N LYS A 165 -3.57 -4.45 -12.91
CA LYS A 165 -4.84 -4.94 -13.46
C LYS A 165 -5.07 -6.42 -13.16
N LEU A 166 -4.05 -7.27 -13.24
CA LEU A 166 -4.18 -8.68 -12.86
C LEU A 166 -4.38 -8.85 -11.35
N ALA A 167 -3.66 -8.08 -10.54
CA ALA A 167 -3.82 -8.06 -9.09
C ALA A 167 -5.24 -7.61 -8.69
N ALA A 168 -5.83 -6.64 -9.39
CA ALA A 168 -7.21 -6.20 -9.19
C ALA A 168 -8.21 -7.35 -9.37
N VAL A 169 -8.06 -8.14 -10.44
CA VAL A 169 -8.92 -9.32 -10.70
C VAL A 169 -8.85 -10.30 -9.54
N ALA A 170 -7.65 -10.65 -9.09
CA ALA A 170 -7.47 -11.58 -7.97
C ALA A 170 -8.05 -11.03 -6.66
N CYS A 171 -7.86 -9.74 -6.37
CA CYS A 171 -8.40 -9.08 -5.19
C CYS A 171 -9.93 -9.08 -5.20
N TRP A 172 -10.55 -8.73 -6.34
CA TRP A 172 -12.01 -8.80 -6.52
C TRP A 172 -12.55 -10.18 -6.20
N GLU A 173 -11.94 -11.24 -6.73
CA GLU A 173 -12.37 -12.62 -6.49
C GLU A 173 -12.31 -13.01 -5.00
N LEU A 174 -11.24 -12.63 -4.31
CA LEU A 174 -11.10 -12.85 -2.87
C LEU A 174 -12.14 -12.07 -2.07
N LEU A 175 -12.39 -10.81 -2.43
CA LEU A 175 -13.45 -10.01 -1.82
C LEU A 175 -14.82 -10.65 -2.02
N GLN A 176 -15.15 -11.11 -3.23
CA GLN A 176 -16.43 -11.77 -3.49
C GLN A 176 -16.58 -13.07 -2.70
N GLY A 177 -15.50 -13.86 -2.55
CA GLY A 177 -15.48 -15.01 -1.66
C GLY A 177 -15.73 -14.63 -0.20
N PHE A 178 -14.99 -13.65 0.32
CA PHE A 178 -15.14 -13.15 1.69
C PHE A 178 -16.56 -12.61 1.96
N TYR A 179 -17.05 -11.72 1.09
CA TYR A 179 -18.40 -11.15 1.18
C TYR A 179 -19.51 -12.21 1.07
N GLY A 180 -19.33 -13.22 0.22
CA GLY A 180 -20.25 -14.35 0.10
C GLY A 180 -20.34 -15.18 1.38
N ALA A 181 -19.30 -15.16 2.20
CA ALA A 181 -19.25 -15.87 3.47
C ALA A 181 -19.56 -15.00 4.71
N LEU A 182 -19.84 -13.69 4.56
CA LEU A 182 -20.10 -12.79 5.70
C LEU A 182 -21.12 -13.29 6.72
N SER A 183 -22.19 -13.93 6.24
CA SER A 183 -23.22 -14.51 7.11
C SER A 183 -22.74 -15.66 8.00
N GLN A 184 -21.60 -16.27 7.65
CA GLN A 184 -20.92 -17.28 8.46
C GLN A 184 -20.12 -16.64 9.61
N PHE A 185 -19.57 -15.44 9.38
CA PHE A 185 -18.80 -14.69 10.38
C PHE A 185 -19.71 -13.96 11.36
N ASP A 186 -20.68 -13.19 10.84
CA ASP A 186 -21.74 -12.58 11.65
C ASP A 186 -22.98 -12.31 10.80
N LYS A 187 -24.12 -12.88 11.21
CA LYS A 187 -25.41 -12.77 10.53
C LYS A 187 -25.97 -11.34 10.52
N GLN A 188 -25.46 -10.45 11.36
CA GLN A 188 -25.87 -9.05 11.45
C GLN A 188 -25.15 -8.14 10.43
N VAL A 189 -24.13 -8.63 9.72
CA VAL A 189 -23.36 -7.85 8.73
C VAL A 189 -24.20 -7.65 7.45
N ALA A 190 -25.00 -6.59 7.44
CA ALA A 190 -25.86 -6.22 6.31
C ALA A 190 -25.26 -5.11 5.41
N SER A 191 -24.33 -4.31 5.92
CA SER A 191 -23.75 -3.19 5.16
C SER A 191 -23.00 -3.67 3.91
N THR A 192 -23.20 -2.95 2.80
CA THR A 192 -22.42 -3.07 1.56
C THR A 192 -21.47 -1.89 1.35
N ASP A 193 -21.40 -0.97 2.33
CA ASP A 193 -20.52 0.18 2.25
C ASP A 193 -19.07 -0.27 2.32
N PHE A 194 -18.30 0.18 1.33
CA PHE A 194 -16.96 -0.28 1.06
C PHE A 194 -16.01 0.91 0.87
N SER A 195 -14.88 0.87 1.55
CA SER A 195 -13.78 1.82 1.33
C SER A 195 -12.54 1.06 0.89
N LEU A 196 -11.79 1.64 -0.05
CA LEU A 196 -10.49 1.11 -0.48
C LEU A 196 -9.42 2.12 -0.14
N TRP A 197 -8.59 1.79 0.85
CA TRP A 197 -7.43 2.60 1.18
C TRP A 197 -6.18 1.81 0.87
N ALA A 198 -5.22 2.51 0.28
CA ALA A 198 -3.95 1.94 -0.07
C ALA A 198 -2.85 2.99 0.09
N GLU A 199 -1.62 2.55 0.22
CA GLU A 199 -0.46 3.43 0.35
C GLU A 199 0.72 2.97 -0.51
N SER A 200 1.68 3.86 -0.77
CA SER A 200 2.88 3.55 -1.57
C SER A 200 2.51 3.13 -3.01
N PHE A 201 2.97 1.97 -3.48
CA PHE A 201 2.50 1.32 -4.72
C PHE A 201 0.97 1.08 -4.74
N GLY A 202 0.31 1.22 -3.59
CA GLY A 202 -1.14 1.45 -3.47
C GLY A 202 -1.69 2.56 -4.35
N GLY A 203 -0.82 3.46 -4.85
CA GLY A 203 -1.15 4.42 -5.88
C GLY A 203 -1.49 3.87 -7.24
N HIS A 204 -0.95 2.71 -7.58
CA HIS A 204 -1.31 1.93 -8.76
C HIS A 204 -2.48 1.01 -8.43
N TRP A 205 -2.47 0.37 -7.24
CA TRP A 205 -3.56 -0.49 -6.79
C TRP A 205 -4.89 0.26 -6.74
N GLY A 206 -4.93 1.42 -6.12
CA GLY A 206 -6.17 2.12 -5.82
C GLY A 206 -7.02 2.42 -7.05
N PRO A 207 -6.52 3.19 -8.03
CA PRO A 207 -7.27 3.48 -9.25
C PRO A 207 -7.55 2.21 -10.05
N ALA A 208 -6.55 1.33 -10.25
CA ALA A 208 -6.74 0.11 -11.03
C ALA A 208 -7.81 -0.82 -10.43
N PHE A 209 -7.78 -1.01 -9.11
CA PHE A 209 -8.72 -1.87 -8.38
C PHE A 209 -10.08 -1.21 -8.30
N ALA A 210 -10.16 0.08 -7.97
CA ALA A 210 -11.43 0.79 -7.88
C ALA A 210 -12.16 0.82 -9.23
N SER A 211 -11.46 1.11 -10.34
CA SER A 211 -12.02 1.08 -11.69
C SER A 211 -12.54 -0.33 -12.02
N TYR A 212 -11.71 -1.36 -11.84
CA TYR A 212 -12.11 -2.74 -12.10
C TYR A 212 -13.32 -3.16 -11.25
N PHE A 213 -13.31 -2.90 -9.95
CA PHE A 213 -14.39 -3.28 -9.02
C PHE A 213 -15.69 -2.54 -9.38
N TYR A 214 -15.58 -1.27 -9.78
CA TYR A 214 -16.74 -0.50 -10.23
C TYR A 214 -17.34 -1.09 -11.51
N GLU A 215 -16.53 -1.43 -12.51
CA GLU A 215 -17.01 -2.13 -13.70
C GLU A 215 -17.67 -3.47 -13.37
N GLN A 216 -17.10 -4.26 -12.45
CA GLN A 216 -17.70 -5.52 -12.03
C GLN A 216 -19.02 -5.31 -11.28
N ASN A 217 -19.12 -4.29 -10.42
CA ASN A 217 -20.37 -3.92 -9.76
C ASN A 217 -21.51 -3.63 -10.74
N GLN A 218 -21.22 -2.99 -11.88
CA GLN A 218 -22.23 -2.71 -12.91
C GLN A 218 -22.73 -3.99 -13.60
N LYS A 219 -21.90 -5.03 -13.66
CA LYS A 219 -22.25 -6.35 -14.24
C LYS A 219 -23.09 -7.21 -13.29
N LEU A 220 -23.10 -6.90 -11.99
CA LEU A 220 -23.89 -7.63 -10.99
C LEU A 220 -25.38 -7.26 -11.05
N THR A 221 -26.24 -8.28 -11.13
CA THR A 221 -27.70 -8.19 -11.02
C THR A 221 -28.19 -8.77 -9.68
N SER A 222 -29.48 -8.64 -9.36
CA SER A 222 -30.06 -9.21 -8.13
C SER A 222 -29.96 -10.74 -8.02
N THR A 223 -29.67 -11.44 -9.12
CA THR A 223 -29.51 -12.90 -9.19
C THR A 223 -28.07 -13.35 -9.41
N SER A 224 -27.12 -12.43 -9.57
CA SER A 224 -25.71 -12.76 -9.78
C SER A 224 -25.07 -13.33 -8.51
N PRO A 225 -24.17 -14.33 -8.61
CA PRO A 225 -23.34 -14.77 -7.49
C PRO A 225 -22.27 -13.70 -7.21
N GLY A 226 -22.60 -12.70 -6.38
CA GLY A 226 -21.68 -11.63 -6.01
C GLY A 226 -22.40 -10.48 -5.29
N ARG A 227 -21.64 -9.68 -4.54
CA ARG A 227 -22.16 -8.55 -3.74
C ARG A 227 -21.61 -7.24 -4.29
N LYS A 228 -22.51 -6.29 -4.55
CA LYS A 228 -22.15 -4.92 -4.96
C LYS A 228 -21.42 -4.20 -3.82
N LEU A 229 -20.29 -3.56 -4.14
CA LEU A 229 -19.51 -2.72 -3.22
C LEU A 229 -19.92 -1.26 -3.37
N ASN A 230 -20.38 -0.60 -2.30
CA ASN A 230 -20.73 0.82 -2.32
C ASN A 230 -19.52 1.68 -1.92
N PHE A 231 -18.74 2.11 -2.92
CA PHE A 231 -17.45 2.78 -2.76
C PHE A 231 -17.52 4.14 -2.07
N LYS A 232 -16.59 4.41 -1.13
CA LYS A 232 -16.49 5.69 -0.41
C LYS A 232 -15.19 6.50 -0.64
N SER A 233 -13.95 5.96 -0.65
CA SER A 233 -12.71 6.80 -0.77
C SER A 233 -11.33 6.15 -1.17
N PHE A 234 -10.22 6.93 -1.45
CA PHE A 234 -8.81 6.53 -1.89
C PHE A 234 -7.62 7.61 -1.87
N GLY A 235 -6.26 7.34 -1.67
CA GLY A 235 -5.06 8.30 -1.69
C GLY A 235 -3.53 7.85 -1.87
N ILE A 236 -2.46 8.72 -2.11
CA ILE A 236 -0.98 8.38 -2.48
C ILE A 236 0.20 9.43 -2.19
N GLY A 237 1.43 9.42 -2.86
CA GLY A 237 2.82 10.02 -2.53
C GLY A 237 4.03 10.42 -3.57
N LEU A 238 5.03 11.39 -3.39
CA LEU A 238 6.44 11.84 -3.95
C LEU A 238 7.87 12.35 -3.26
N LYS A 239 8.74 13.22 -3.91
CA LYS A 239 10.23 13.63 -3.83
C LYS A 239 11.01 14.62 -2.83
N LEU A 240 12.28 14.34 -2.48
CA LEU A 240 13.18 15.27 -1.72
C LEU A 240 14.71 15.17 -2.02
N ILE A 241 15.30 16.00 -2.90
CA ILE A 241 16.77 16.05 -3.17
C ILE A 241 17.30 17.51 -3.17
N ASN A 242 18.59 17.70 -2.88
CA ASN A 242 19.26 19.02 -2.84
C ASN A 242 19.39 19.67 -4.23
N ASP A 243 19.61 20.98 -4.32
CA ASP A 243 19.51 21.74 -5.58
C ASP A 243 20.35 21.20 -6.75
N THR A 244 21.62 20.82 -6.55
CA THR A 244 22.45 20.29 -7.65
C THR A 244 21.97 18.91 -8.11
N ILE A 245 21.58 18.07 -7.17
CA ILE A 245 21.08 16.72 -7.45
C ILE A 245 19.66 16.79 -8.01
N TYR A 246 18.89 17.75 -7.53
CA TYR A 246 17.57 18.12 -8.01
C TYR A 246 17.66 18.60 -9.45
N ASP A 247 18.62 19.46 -9.77
CA ASP A 247 18.87 19.94 -11.13
C ASP A 247 19.34 18.79 -12.03
N HIS A 248 20.19 17.90 -11.53
CA HIS A 248 20.60 16.69 -12.25
C HIS A 248 19.42 15.74 -12.51
N GLY A 249 18.61 15.45 -11.49
CA GLY A 249 17.39 14.66 -11.62
C GLY A 249 16.36 15.34 -12.51
N LYS A 250 16.26 16.66 -12.50
CA LYS A 250 15.41 17.46 -13.40
C LYS A 250 15.91 17.42 -14.84
N PHE A 251 17.22 17.50 -15.05
CA PHE A 251 17.83 17.31 -16.36
C PHE A 251 17.53 15.90 -16.88
N ASN A 252 17.74 14.86 -16.06
CA ASN A 252 17.43 13.48 -16.43
C ASN A 252 15.94 13.20 -16.63
N MET A 253 15.08 13.95 -15.94
CA MET A 253 13.64 13.90 -16.15
C MET A 253 13.24 14.37 -17.54
N TYR A 254 13.80 15.52 -17.97
CA TYR A 254 13.28 16.26 -19.14
C TYR A 254 14.21 16.30 -20.36
N ARG A 255 15.43 15.74 -20.29
CA ARG A 255 16.34 15.63 -21.44
C ARG A 255 15.77 14.70 -22.52
N ASP A 256 16.28 14.84 -23.74
CA ASP A 256 16.05 13.86 -24.80
C ASP A 256 16.54 12.47 -24.35
N GLY A 257 15.66 11.47 -24.51
CA GLY A 257 15.84 10.11 -24.00
C GLY A 257 15.72 9.97 -22.48
N GLY A 258 15.29 11.02 -21.78
CA GLY A 258 15.11 11.04 -20.33
C GLY A 258 13.81 10.37 -19.86
N CYS A 259 13.59 10.39 -18.54
CA CYS A 259 12.49 9.68 -17.89
C CYS A 259 11.12 10.05 -18.48
N GLN A 260 10.80 11.34 -18.68
CA GLN A 260 9.51 11.75 -19.22
C GLN A 260 9.25 11.17 -20.61
N GLN A 261 10.22 11.26 -21.53
CA GLN A 261 10.05 10.71 -22.88
C GLN A 261 9.91 9.18 -22.87
N ALA A 262 10.59 8.50 -21.97
CA ALA A 262 10.46 7.06 -21.81
C ALA A 262 9.07 6.67 -21.29
N GLN A 263 8.54 7.42 -20.31
CA GLN A 263 7.17 7.27 -19.80
C GLN A 263 6.14 7.54 -20.91
N ASP A 264 6.32 8.61 -21.69
CA ASP A 264 5.43 8.93 -22.82
C ASP A 264 5.43 7.82 -23.87
N TYR A 265 6.59 7.20 -24.14
CA TYR A 265 6.68 6.05 -25.03
C TYR A 265 5.95 4.82 -24.47
N CYS A 266 6.11 4.52 -23.18
CA CYS A 266 5.33 3.46 -22.52
C CYS A 266 3.82 3.71 -22.65
N ALA A 267 3.35 4.94 -22.39
CA ALA A 267 1.94 5.33 -22.50
C ALA A 267 1.41 5.25 -23.94
N TYR A 268 2.25 5.57 -24.93
CA TYR A 268 1.90 5.44 -26.36
C TYR A 268 1.62 3.99 -26.77
N LEU A 269 2.25 3.00 -26.11
CA LEU A 269 2.07 1.58 -26.39
C LEU A 269 0.77 1.07 -25.74
N THR A 270 -0.37 1.29 -26.40
CA THR A 270 -1.68 0.95 -25.84
C THR A 270 -1.96 -0.56 -25.82
N LYS A 271 -1.44 -1.32 -26.78
CA LYS A 271 -1.70 -2.76 -26.92
C LYS A 271 -0.83 -3.60 -25.98
N ASP A 272 -1.49 -4.40 -25.14
CA ASP A 272 -0.83 -5.38 -24.28
C ASP A 272 -0.02 -6.38 -25.14
N SER A 273 1.29 -6.34 -24.96
CA SER A 273 2.26 -7.08 -25.75
C SER A 273 3.63 -7.05 -25.07
N ILE A 274 4.52 -7.96 -25.45
CA ILE A 274 5.91 -7.96 -24.98
C ILE A 274 6.65 -6.64 -25.28
N VAL A 275 6.28 -5.97 -26.38
CA VAL A 275 6.83 -4.65 -26.75
C VAL A 275 6.42 -3.59 -25.72
N LYS A 276 5.15 -3.56 -25.32
CA LYS A 276 4.67 -2.65 -24.26
C LYS A 276 5.38 -2.93 -22.95
N SER A 277 5.37 -4.17 -22.47
CA SER A 277 6.01 -4.54 -21.21
C SER A 277 7.50 -4.19 -21.20
N SER A 278 8.22 -4.48 -22.28
CA SER A 278 9.65 -4.17 -22.38
C SER A 278 9.92 -2.66 -22.45
N GLY A 279 9.08 -1.91 -23.18
CA GLY A 279 9.17 -0.44 -23.26
C GLY A 279 8.90 0.22 -21.92
N CYS A 280 7.89 -0.25 -21.18
CA CYS A 280 7.54 0.25 -19.86
C CYS A 280 8.57 -0.15 -18.79
N ALA A 281 9.10 -1.38 -18.82
CA ALA A 281 10.19 -1.79 -17.92
C ALA A 281 11.47 -0.95 -18.17
N ALA A 282 11.78 -0.64 -19.43
CA ALA A 282 12.87 0.27 -19.76
C ALA A 282 12.62 1.70 -19.26
N ALA A 283 11.37 2.20 -19.38
CA ALA A 283 10.99 3.50 -18.85
C ALA A 283 11.13 3.57 -17.33
N GLN A 284 10.68 2.53 -16.62
CA GLN A 284 10.90 2.40 -15.19
C GLN A 284 12.40 2.46 -14.86
N TYR A 285 13.21 1.65 -15.53
CA TYR A 285 14.65 1.58 -15.27
C TYR A 285 15.34 2.94 -15.43
N ILE A 286 15.00 3.69 -16.49
CA ILE A 286 15.54 5.04 -16.71
C ILE A 286 15.10 5.97 -15.57
N CYS A 287 13.82 5.97 -15.22
CA CYS A 287 13.29 6.86 -14.18
C CYS A 287 13.87 6.55 -12.79
N GLN A 288 13.97 5.28 -12.41
CA GLN A 288 14.50 4.88 -11.12
C GLN A 288 15.98 5.24 -11.02
N ASN A 289 16.82 4.81 -11.97
CA ASN A 289 18.26 5.04 -11.88
C ASN A 289 18.66 6.50 -12.07
N ASP A 290 18.03 7.21 -13.01
CA ASP A 290 18.50 8.54 -13.39
C ASP A 290 17.86 9.65 -12.53
N VAL A 291 16.74 9.37 -11.85
CA VAL A 291 15.98 10.36 -11.06
C VAL A 291 15.82 9.95 -9.60
N GLU A 292 15.34 8.74 -9.33
CA GLU A 292 15.02 8.29 -7.96
C GLU A 292 16.28 7.95 -7.14
N ASP A 293 17.17 7.14 -7.71
CA ASP A 293 18.41 6.60 -7.12
C ASP A 293 19.41 7.65 -6.67
N LEU A 294 19.26 8.87 -7.19
CA LEU A 294 20.05 10.01 -6.77
C LEU A 294 19.94 10.26 -5.26
N TYR A 295 18.76 10.07 -4.66
CA TYR A 295 18.63 10.22 -3.21
C TYR A 295 19.22 9.06 -2.42
N TYR A 296 19.08 7.84 -2.91
CA TYR A 296 19.70 6.67 -2.25
C TYR A 296 21.22 6.83 -2.19
N THR A 297 21.81 7.38 -3.24
CA THR A 297 23.26 7.58 -3.35
C THR A 297 23.74 8.81 -2.56
N PHE A 298 23.00 9.92 -2.62
CA PHE A 298 23.49 11.22 -2.16
C PHE A 298 22.65 11.86 -1.04
N GLY A 299 21.62 11.17 -0.55
CA GLY A 299 20.72 11.63 0.50
C GLY A 299 21.34 11.67 1.90
N GLY A 300 22.66 11.45 2.02
CA GLY A 300 23.40 11.59 3.27
C GLY A 300 23.01 10.55 4.34
N ASN A 301 22.63 9.35 3.89
CA ASN A 301 22.18 8.23 4.74
C ASN A 301 20.86 8.49 5.49
N ARG A 302 20.01 9.35 4.92
CA ARG A 302 18.65 9.62 5.41
C ARG A 302 17.66 8.60 4.89
N GLY A 303 16.55 8.44 5.61
CA GLY A 303 15.49 7.49 5.26
C GLY A 303 14.68 7.94 4.05
N VAL A 304 14.36 7.00 3.15
CA VAL A 304 13.50 7.26 1.98
C VAL A 304 12.02 7.42 2.34
N TYR A 305 11.64 6.95 3.52
CA TYR A 305 10.27 7.04 4.06
C TYR A 305 10.07 8.14 5.08
N ASP A 306 11.16 8.61 5.68
CA ASP A 306 11.17 9.81 6.47
C ASP A 306 12.55 10.45 6.34
N ILE A 307 12.60 11.56 5.60
CA ILE A 307 13.82 12.32 5.36
C ILE A 307 14.42 12.89 6.64
N ARG A 308 13.68 12.93 7.75
CA ARG A 308 14.19 13.34 9.08
C ARG A 308 14.98 12.22 9.74
N ALA A 309 14.66 10.96 9.42
CA ALA A 309 15.33 9.79 9.97
C ALA A 309 16.74 9.63 9.38
N CYS A 310 17.62 9.01 10.17
CA CYS A 310 19.03 8.81 9.85
C CYS A 310 19.42 7.33 9.95
N ASN A 311 20.49 6.99 9.23
CA ASN A 311 21.08 5.66 9.19
C ASN A 311 20.18 4.59 8.57
N GLY A 312 19.33 4.98 7.63
CA GLY A 312 18.43 4.05 6.93
C GLY A 312 17.57 3.19 7.86
N LYS A 313 17.29 3.65 9.08
CA LYS A 313 16.40 2.93 10.00
C LYS A 313 14.98 3.02 9.46
N ASP A 314 14.33 1.86 9.33
CA ASP A 314 12.90 1.78 9.06
C ASP A 314 12.15 2.49 10.19
N VAL A 315 11.25 3.39 9.81
CA VAL A 315 10.33 4.08 10.71
C VAL A 315 8.95 3.94 10.10
N PRO A 316 8.06 3.14 10.71
CA PRO A 316 8.16 2.44 11.99
C PRO A 316 9.07 1.18 12.02
N PRO A 317 9.43 0.68 13.23
CA PRO A 317 10.15 -0.58 13.39
C PRO A 317 9.29 -1.83 13.11
N ALA A 318 9.79 -2.74 12.27
CA ALA A 318 9.08 -3.93 11.80
C ALA A 318 9.12 -5.17 12.72
N GLN A 319 9.08 -4.98 14.05
CA GLN A 319 9.17 -6.07 15.05
C GLN A 319 8.00 -7.08 14.97
N TRP A 320 6.87 -6.65 14.39
CA TRP A 320 5.72 -7.51 14.14
C TRP A 320 6.04 -8.74 13.28
N ARG A 321 7.06 -8.68 12.43
CA ARG A 321 7.50 -9.82 11.61
C ARG A 321 8.01 -10.97 12.47
N ASP A 322 8.74 -10.66 13.54
CA ASP A 322 9.22 -11.67 14.49
C ASP A 322 8.07 -12.20 15.35
N TYR A 323 7.14 -11.32 15.74
CA TYR A 323 5.90 -11.71 16.42
C TYR A 323 5.10 -12.74 15.63
N LEU A 324 4.88 -12.52 14.32
CA LEU A 324 4.18 -13.44 13.43
C LEU A 324 4.87 -14.79 13.25
N ASN A 325 6.16 -14.88 13.57
CA ASN A 325 6.92 -16.13 13.52
C ASN A 325 6.97 -16.89 14.85
N GLN A 326 6.29 -16.42 15.88
CA GLN A 326 6.07 -17.21 17.09
C GLN A 326 5.09 -18.35 16.82
N ALA A 327 5.45 -19.57 17.25
CA ALA A 327 4.62 -20.76 17.03
C ALA A 327 3.20 -20.62 17.60
N SER A 328 3.06 -19.96 18.75
CA SER A 328 1.77 -19.65 19.37
C SER A 328 0.91 -18.73 18.49
N VAL A 329 1.51 -17.72 17.86
CA VAL A 329 0.83 -16.77 16.97
C VAL A 329 0.41 -17.46 15.69
N GLN A 330 1.29 -18.25 15.06
CA GLN A 330 0.98 -19.02 13.85
C GLN A 330 -0.20 -19.98 14.07
N GLN A 331 -0.20 -20.68 15.21
CA GLN A 331 -1.31 -21.55 15.62
C GLN A 331 -2.61 -20.77 15.85
N ALA A 332 -2.54 -19.56 16.40
CA ALA A 332 -3.70 -18.71 16.66
C ALA A 332 -4.33 -18.19 15.36
N ILE A 333 -3.54 -17.67 14.42
CA ILE A 333 -4.03 -17.18 13.11
C ILE A 333 -4.35 -18.31 12.13
N GLY A 334 -3.94 -19.54 12.44
CA GLY A 334 -4.21 -20.70 11.60
C GLY A 334 -3.38 -20.73 10.32
N THR A 335 -2.11 -20.37 10.41
CA THR A 335 -1.13 -20.52 9.30
C THR A 335 -0.21 -21.71 9.56
N ASP A 336 0.14 -22.42 8.50
CA ASP A 336 1.20 -23.45 8.47
C ASP A 336 2.48 -22.95 7.80
N LEU A 337 2.56 -21.66 7.46
CA LEU A 337 3.71 -21.02 6.83
C LEU A 337 4.56 -20.22 7.82
N ASN A 338 5.87 -20.23 7.63
CA ASN A 338 6.74 -19.21 8.22
C ASN A 338 6.49 -17.89 7.50
N TYR A 339 6.36 -16.80 8.25
CA TYR A 339 6.19 -15.49 7.63
C TYR A 339 7.49 -15.08 6.95
N THR A 340 7.39 -14.73 5.68
CA THR A 340 8.51 -14.31 4.84
C THR A 340 8.13 -13.10 3.99
N SER A 341 9.04 -12.15 3.90
CA SER A 341 9.02 -11.13 2.84
C SER A 341 9.73 -11.72 1.60
N SER A 342 9.24 -11.40 0.40
CA SER A 342 9.82 -11.87 -0.86
C SER A 342 9.94 -10.73 -1.86
N ASN A 343 11.08 -10.67 -2.55
CA ASN A 343 11.32 -9.71 -3.63
C ASN A 343 10.85 -10.22 -5.01
N LEU A 344 10.42 -11.49 -5.11
CA LEU A 344 10.04 -12.09 -6.39
C LEU A 344 8.86 -11.36 -7.04
N ILE A 345 7.90 -10.90 -6.23
CA ILE A 345 6.76 -10.11 -6.69
C ILE A 345 7.26 -8.75 -7.21
N TYR A 346 8.06 -8.04 -6.42
CA TYR A 346 8.65 -6.76 -6.82
C TYR A 346 9.38 -6.88 -8.17
N THR A 347 10.24 -7.88 -8.32
CA THR A 347 10.98 -8.12 -9.57
C THR A 347 10.06 -8.42 -10.74
N ALA A 348 9.01 -9.23 -10.56
CA ALA A 348 8.07 -9.53 -11.64
C ALA A 348 7.31 -8.27 -12.09
N PHE A 349 6.85 -7.42 -11.16
CA PHE A 349 6.24 -6.13 -11.47
C PHE A 349 7.17 -5.16 -12.18
N SER A 350 8.46 -5.18 -11.81
CA SER A 350 9.47 -4.39 -12.51
C SER A 350 9.67 -4.86 -13.95
N LEU A 351 9.74 -6.18 -14.16
CA LEU A 351 9.91 -6.78 -15.48
C LEU A 351 8.67 -6.67 -16.37
N SER A 352 7.46 -6.62 -15.79
CA SER A 352 6.23 -6.38 -16.53
C SER A 352 6.10 -4.92 -16.98
N GLY A 353 6.84 -4.00 -16.34
CA GLY A 353 6.83 -2.56 -16.58
C GLY A 353 5.70 -1.81 -15.88
N ASP A 354 5.00 -2.44 -14.93
CA ASP A 354 3.80 -1.89 -14.30
C ASP A 354 4.07 -0.59 -13.52
N PHE A 355 5.29 -0.39 -13.01
CA PHE A 355 5.69 0.87 -12.36
C PHE A 355 5.55 2.09 -13.27
N ALA A 356 5.83 1.93 -14.57
CA ALA A 356 5.77 3.00 -15.55
C ALA A 356 4.35 3.18 -16.15
N VAL A 357 3.38 2.38 -15.71
CA VAL A 357 1.99 2.56 -16.14
C VAL A 357 1.35 3.66 -15.31
N GLY A 358 0.87 4.70 -15.99
CA GLY A 358 0.10 5.78 -15.37
C GLY A 358 -1.38 5.42 -15.20
N TYR A 359 -1.98 5.86 -14.09
CA TYR A 359 -3.39 5.61 -13.73
C TYR A 359 -4.21 6.91 -13.58
N ILE A 360 -3.77 8.01 -14.20
CA ILE A 360 -4.49 9.29 -14.14
C ILE A 360 -5.84 9.19 -14.85
N ASP A 361 -5.92 8.47 -15.97
CA ASP A 361 -7.18 8.28 -16.70
C ASP A 361 -8.20 7.50 -15.87
N ASP A 362 -7.75 6.43 -15.19
CA ASP A 362 -8.57 5.68 -14.21
C ASP A 362 -9.05 6.60 -13.08
N LEU A 363 -8.17 7.44 -12.53
CA LEU A 363 -8.54 8.43 -11.52
C LEU A 363 -9.59 9.43 -12.04
N GLN A 364 -9.44 9.91 -13.27
CA GLN A 364 -10.39 10.83 -13.90
C GLN A 364 -11.76 10.19 -14.12
N GLU A 365 -11.79 8.92 -14.54
CA GLU A 365 -13.02 8.15 -14.64
C GLU A 365 -13.71 8.03 -13.27
N LEU A 366 -12.93 7.64 -12.25
CA LEU A 366 -13.39 7.50 -10.87
C LEU A 366 -13.97 8.80 -10.30
N LEU A 367 -13.43 9.96 -10.68
CA LEU A 367 -13.96 11.28 -10.31
C LEU A 367 -15.32 11.62 -10.94
N GLY A 368 -15.77 10.85 -11.93
CA GLY A 368 -17.10 10.89 -12.51
C GLY A 368 -18.15 10.09 -11.74
N TYR A 369 -17.72 9.21 -10.82
CA TYR A 369 -18.61 8.40 -10.00
C TYR A 369 -18.93 9.05 -8.64
N ASP A 370 -19.93 8.51 -7.95
CA ASP A 370 -20.44 9.05 -6.69
C ASP A 370 -19.55 8.72 -5.46
N ILE A 371 -18.23 8.78 -5.62
CA ILE A 371 -17.23 8.34 -4.62
C ILE A 371 -16.36 9.52 -4.16
N GLN A 372 -15.91 9.52 -2.90
CA GLN A 372 -15.06 10.57 -2.34
C GLN A 372 -13.57 10.21 -2.36
N ILE A 373 -12.80 10.71 -3.31
CA ILE A 373 -11.37 10.41 -3.42
C ILE A 373 -10.55 11.38 -2.55
N SER A 374 -9.66 10.84 -1.71
CA SER A 374 -8.85 11.59 -0.74
C SER A 374 -7.37 11.21 -0.80
N LEU A 375 -6.59 11.99 -1.55
CA LEU A 375 -5.16 11.81 -1.60
C LEU A 375 -4.48 12.40 -0.35
N VAL A 376 -3.72 11.59 0.39
CA VAL A 376 -3.15 11.94 1.69
C VAL A 376 -1.65 11.68 1.67
N TYR A 377 -0.88 12.72 1.96
CA TYR A 377 0.57 12.73 1.77
C TYR A 377 1.28 13.23 3.01
N GLY A 378 2.28 12.48 3.49
CA GLY A 378 3.22 12.97 4.48
C GLY A 378 4.19 13.99 3.88
N ASP A 379 4.49 15.06 4.62
CA ASP A 379 5.42 16.10 4.18
C ASP A 379 6.91 15.81 4.39
N ALA A 380 7.24 14.64 4.97
CA ALA A 380 8.59 14.14 5.23
C ALA A 380 8.95 12.91 4.38
N ASP A 381 8.05 12.42 3.55
CA ASP A 381 8.33 11.29 2.67
C ASP A 381 9.29 11.71 1.53
N TYR A 382 10.11 10.79 0.99
CA TYR A 382 10.96 11.03 -0.19
C TYR A 382 10.54 10.20 -1.40
N ILE A 383 10.19 8.93 -1.17
CA ILE A 383 9.75 8.06 -2.25
C ILE A 383 8.32 8.44 -2.64
N CYS A 384 7.54 8.95 -1.66
CA CYS A 384 6.11 9.17 -1.75
C CYS A 384 5.52 10.41 -0.94
N ASN A 385 6.11 11.60 -0.99
CA ASN A 385 5.62 12.96 -0.68
C ASN A 385 4.59 13.78 -1.52
N TRP A 386 4.25 14.93 -0.98
CA TRP A 386 3.10 15.72 -1.38
C TRP A 386 3.15 16.52 -2.71
N GLN A 387 4.21 17.21 -3.19
CA GLN A 387 4.14 18.09 -4.40
C GLN A 387 3.65 17.43 -5.72
N GLY A 388 4.00 16.20 -5.97
CA GLY A 388 3.68 15.42 -7.18
C GLY A 388 2.38 14.68 -7.02
N GLY A 389 2.00 14.37 -5.78
CA GLY A 389 0.60 14.21 -5.44
C GLY A 389 -0.24 15.43 -5.75
N GLU A 390 0.28 16.62 -5.44
CA GLU A 390 -0.35 17.88 -5.78
C GLU A 390 -0.42 18.03 -7.31
N ASP A 391 0.66 17.76 -8.05
CA ASP A 391 0.69 17.81 -9.52
C ASP A 391 -0.34 16.83 -10.14
N ILE A 392 -0.41 15.60 -9.63
CA ILE A 392 -1.43 14.61 -10.03
C ILE A 392 -2.83 15.14 -9.69
N SER A 393 -3.04 15.65 -8.48
CA SER A 393 -4.36 16.14 -8.05
C SER A 393 -4.84 17.33 -8.88
N THR A 394 -3.96 18.24 -9.24
CA THR A 394 -4.30 19.44 -10.03
C THR A 394 -4.48 19.14 -11.51
N SER A 395 -3.86 18.06 -12.03
CA SER A 395 -4.10 17.57 -13.39
C SER A 395 -5.35 16.69 -13.51
N ALA A 396 -5.82 16.06 -12.42
CA ALA A 396 -6.98 15.17 -12.44
C ALA A 396 -8.34 15.88 -12.60
N LYS A 397 -8.49 17.14 -12.16
CA LYS A 397 -9.77 17.87 -12.28
C LYS A 397 -9.60 19.38 -12.36
N ALA A 398 -10.07 20.01 -13.44
CA ALA A 398 -9.93 21.45 -13.64
C ALA A 398 -10.49 22.29 -12.49
N ALA A 399 -11.72 22.02 -12.03
CA ALA A 399 -12.35 22.75 -10.92
C ALA A 399 -11.64 22.57 -9.56
N PHE A 400 -10.83 21.52 -9.42
CA PHE A 400 -10.03 21.30 -8.22
C PHE A 400 -8.86 22.28 -8.15
N LYS A 401 -8.26 22.64 -9.29
CA LYS A 401 -7.14 23.59 -9.37
C LYS A 401 -7.47 24.98 -8.83
N ASP A 402 -8.74 25.39 -8.92
CA ASP A 402 -9.21 26.69 -8.44
C ASP A 402 -9.49 26.72 -6.92
N ALA A 403 -9.45 25.57 -6.25
CA ALA A 403 -9.62 25.49 -4.79
C ALA A 403 -8.33 25.88 -4.05
N GLY A 404 -8.48 26.61 -2.95
CA GLY A 404 -7.36 27.04 -2.11
C GLY A 404 -7.09 26.09 -0.94
N TYR A 405 -5.86 26.03 -0.45
CA TYR A 405 -5.47 25.27 0.74
C TYR A 405 -6.08 25.82 2.01
N THR A 406 -6.81 24.97 2.73
CA THR A 406 -7.38 25.26 4.05
C THR A 406 -6.75 24.35 5.08
N LYS A 407 -6.51 24.86 6.30
CA LYS A 407 -5.89 24.08 7.37
C LYS A 407 -6.71 22.83 7.71
N LEU A 408 -6.03 21.70 7.82
CA LEU A 408 -6.57 20.48 8.40
C LEU A 408 -6.60 20.65 9.92
N VAL A 409 -7.80 20.73 10.49
CA VAL A 409 -8.00 20.93 11.93
C VAL A 409 -8.71 19.73 12.54
N VAL A 410 -8.14 19.18 13.61
CA VAL A 410 -8.73 18.09 14.39
C VAL A 410 -8.69 18.50 15.86
N ASN A 411 -9.86 18.53 16.52
CA ASN A 411 -9.99 18.92 17.94
C ASN A 411 -9.28 20.25 18.29
N GLY A 412 -9.30 21.22 17.37
CA GLY A 412 -8.69 22.54 17.55
C GLY A 412 -7.17 22.61 17.27
N LYS A 413 -6.52 21.48 16.97
CA LYS A 413 -5.11 21.42 16.56
C LYS A 413 -4.99 21.34 15.04
N GLU A 414 -4.01 22.03 14.50
CA GLU A 414 -3.66 22.00 13.06
C GLU A 414 -2.68 20.86 12.79
N TYR A 415 -2.94 20.10 11.74
CA TYR A 415 -2.16 18.91 11.36
C TYR A 415 -1.65 18.94 9.92
N GLY A 416 -2.04 19.94 9.13
CA GLY A 416 -1.77 19.93 7.70
C GLY A 416 -2.59 20.97 6.94
N GLU A 417 -2.61 20.81 5.62
CA GLU A 417 -3.39 21.62 4.70
C GLU A 417 -4.10 20.73 3.69
N THR A 418 -5.37 21.05 3.43
CA THR A 418 -6.24 20.35 2.50
C THR A 418 -6.69 21.29 1.40
N ARG A 419 -6.54 20.87 0.14
CA ARG A 419 -7.25 21.42 -1.02
C ARG A 419 -8.38 20.45 -1.36
N GLN A 420 -9.61 20.93 -1.48
CA GLN A 420 -10.77 20.08 -1.79
C GLN A 420 -11.77 20.78 -2.71
N TYR A 421 -12.27 20.02 -3.68
CA TYR A 421 -13.42 20.38 -4.50
C TYR A 421 -14.41 19.21 -4.54
N GLY A 422 -15.59 19.41 -3.98
CA GLY A 422 -16.62 18.40 -3.78
C GLY A 422 -16.05 17.15 -3.12
N LYS A 423 -16.20 16.03 -3.82
CA LYS A 423 -15.75 14.70 -3.43
C LYS A 423 -14.26 14.41 -3.69
N PHE A 424 -13.47 15.38 -4.13
CA PHE A 424 -12.03 15.17 -4.37
C PHE A 424 -11.18 16.06 -3.48
N SER A 425 -10.28 15.47 -2.70
CA SER A 425 -9.37 16.18 -1.80
C SER A 425 -7.92 15.73 -1.95
N PHE A 426 -7.00 16.68 -1.83
CA PHE A 426 -5.58 16.45 -1.57
C PHE A 426 -5.25 17.02 -0.19
N THR A 427 -4.53 16.27 0.63
CA THR A 427 -4.10 16.71 1.97
C THR A 427 -2.61 16.46 2.16
N ARG A 428 -1.88 17.54 2.43
CA ARG A 428 -0.51 17.52 2.94
C ARG A 428 -0.57 17.47 4.46
N VAL A 429 -0.14 16.35 5.05
CA VAL A 429 -0.08 16.15 6.50
C VAL A 429 1.31 16.52 7.00
N TRP A 430 1.38 17.45 7.93
CA TRP A 430 2.63 17.93 8.50
C TRP A 430 3.24 16.92 9.47
N GLU A 431 4.55 17.03 9.65
CA GLU A 431 5.32 16.18 10.57
C GLU A 431 5.15 14.68 10.34
N SER A 432 4.98 14.27 9.08
CA SER A 432 4.65 12.90 8.71
C SER A 432 5.52 12.36 7.57
N GLY A 433 6.09 11.17 7.75
CA GLY A 433 6.71 10.38 6.67
C GLY A 433 5.68 9.59 5.86
N HIS A 434 6.16 8.52 5.23
CA HIS A 434 5.43 7.64 4.30
C HIS A 434 4.14 7.09 4.89
N GLU A 435 4.27 6.41 6.04
CA GLU A 435 3.15 5.81 6.76
C GLU A 435 2.44 6.88 7.61
N VAL A 436 1.63 7.71 6.96
CA VAL A 436 0.96 8.85 7.60
C VAL A 436 0.23 8.49 8.92
N PRO A 437 -0.52 7.38 8.99
CA PRO A 437 -1.21 7.02 10.24
C PRO A 437 -0.26 6.66 11.39
N TYR A 438 0.97 6.23 11.11
CA TYR A 438 1.97 6.03 12.17
C TYR A 438 2.42 7.37 12.78
N PHE A 439 2.72 8.37 11.94
CA PHE A 439 3.24 9.66 12.42
C PHE A 439 2.17 10.59 12.99
N GLN A 440 0.98 10.64 12.36
CA GLN A 440 -0.11 11.53 12.74
C GLN A 440 -1.43 10.76 12.84
N PRO A 441 -1.57 9.86 13.83
CA PRO A 441 -2.71 8.94 13.92
C PRO A 441 -4.06 9.67 14.05
N GLU A 442 -4.14 10.79 14.80
CA GLU A 442 -5.39 11.55 14.92
C GLU A 442 -5.80 12.22 13.61
N ALA A 443 -4.83 12.75 12.86
CA ALA A 443 -5.07 13.39 11.57
C ALA A 443 -5.53 12.36 10.54
N ALA A 444 -4.80 11.24 10.44
CA ALA A 444 -5.12 10.16 9.52
C ALA A 444 -6.52 9.59 9.79
N PHE A 445 -6.85 9.32 11.05
CA PHE A 445 -8.19 8.84 11.42
C PHE A 445 -9.28 9.88 11.13
N ALA A 446 -9.02 11.17 11.38
CA ALA A 446 -10.00 12.21 11.08
C ALA A 446 -10.26 12.34 9.57
N ILE A 447 -9.22 12.32 8.74
CA ILE A 447 -9.35 12.33 7.28
C ILE A 447 -10.19 11.12 6.83
N PHE A 448 -9.79 9.92 7.25
CA PHE A 448 -10.51 8.68 6.96
C PHE A 448 -12.00 8.76 7.33
N ASN A 449 -12.28 9.09 8.58
CA ASN A 449 -13.63 9.14 9.11
C ASN A 449 -14.48 10.19 8.37
N ARG A 450 -13.92 11.37 8.07
CA ARG A 450 -14.60 12.42 7.30
C ARG A 450 -14.92 11.96 5.87
N SER A 451 -13.96 11.30 5.21
CA SER A 451 -14.16 10.80 3.85
C SER A 451 -15.21 9.70 3.75
N GLN A 452 -15.28 8.81 4.73
CA GLN A 452 -16.32 7.78 4.75
C GLN A 452 -17.73 8.34 4.95
N HIS A 453 -17.85 9.45 5.68
CA HIS A 453 -19.13 10.06 6.04
C HIS A 453 -19.53 11.23 5.13
N GLY A 454 -18.80 11.50 4.05
CA GLY A 454 -19.15 12.59 3.13
C GLY A 454 -19.01 13.98 3.74
N LEU A 455 -17.97 14.18 4.56
CA LEU A 455 -17.66 15.48 5.17
C LEU A 455 -16.44 16.12 4.48
N ASP A 456 -16.33 17.44 4.58
CA ASP A 456 -15.11 18.14 4.18
C ASP A 456 -13.92 17.64 5.00
N VAL A 457 -12.81 17.34 4.32
CA VAL A 457 -11.64 16.74 4.93
C VAL A 457 -10.93 17.73 5.85
N ALA A 458 -10.92 19.02 5.51
CA ALA A 458 -10.23 20.06 6.26
C ALA A 458 -10.77 20.22 7.69
N THR A 459 -12.09 20.30 7.84
CA THR A 459 -12.71 20.66 9.13
C THR A 459 -13.69 19.62 9.67
N GLY A 460 -14.30 18.80 8.81
CA GLY A 460 -15.35 17.85 9.16
C GLY A 460 -16.67 18.52 9.58
N LYS A 461 -16.94 19.75 9.13
CA LYS A 461 -18.11 20.55 9.52
C LYS A 461 -19.12 20.74 8.39
N VAL A 462 -18.72 20.50 7.15
CA VAL A 462 -19.56 20.69 5.96
C VAL A 462 -19.85 19.32 5.36
N SER A 463 -21.14 19.01 5.18
CA SER A 463 -21.57 17.85 4.41
C SER A 463 -21.36 18.12 2.92
N ILE A 464 -20.48 17.37 2.27
CA ILE A 464 -20.28 17.47 0.82
C ILE A 464 -21.37 16.73 0.04
N LEU A 465 -22.14 15.88 0.72
CA LEU A 465 -23.34 15.24 0.15
C LEU A 465 -24.46 16.27 -0.06
N GLU A 466 -24.59 17.22 0.87
CA GLU A 466 -25.54 18.33 0.77
C GLU A 466 -24.99 19.50 -0.05
N ASN A 467 -23.65 19.64 -0.13
CA ASN A 467 -22.96 20.67 -0.89
C ASN A 467 -21.96 20.06 -1.89
N PRO A 468 -22.43 19.51 -3.02
CA PRO A 468 -21.56 18.81 -3.98
C PRO A 468 -20.55 19.73 -4.69
N SER A 469 -20.78 21.05 -4.69
CA SER A 469 -19.86 22.07 -5.22
C SER A 469 -18.98 22.71 -4.15
N TYR A 470 -18.91 22.12 -2.94
CA TYR A 470 -18.03 22.56 -1.88
C TYR A 470 -16.60 22.78 -2.39
N SER A 471 -15.95 23.85 -1.96
CA SER A 471 -14.62 24.23 -2.40
C SER A 471 -13.91 24.94 -1.26
N THR A 472 -12.71 24.47 -0.93
CA THR A 472 -11.86 25.13 0.06
C THR A 472 -11.39 26.50 -0.45
N LYS A 473 -11.27 27.50 0.45
CA LYS A 473 -11.14 28.93 0.09
C LYS A 473 -9.84 29.61 0.55
N GLY A 474 -8.84 28.85 1.00
CA GLY A 474 -7.59 29.44 1.48
C GLY A 474 -6.58 29.74 0.37
N THR A 475 -5.29 29.60 0.64
CA THR A 475 -4.22 30.08 -0.25
C THR A 475 -4.05 29.21 -1.50
N PRO A 476 -3.63 29.77 -2.65
CA PRO A 476 -3.41 28.99 -3.85
C PRO A 476 -2.29 27.95 -3.68
N ASN A 477 -1.30 28.22 -2.82
CA ASN A 477 -0.21 27.30 -2.50
C ASN A 477 -0.22 26.98 -1.01
N THR A 478 0.34 25.83 -0.61
CA THR A 478 0.65 25.54 0.79
C THR A 478 1.56 26.62 1.36
N VAL A 479 1.27 27.08 2.58
CA VAL A 479 2.07 28.13 3.26
C VAL A 479 3.03 27.56 4.30
N HIS A 480 2.97 26.26 4.56
CA HIS A 480 3.86 25.61 5.50
C HIS A 480 5.25 25.39 4.89
N SER A 481 6.23 26.14 5.37
CA SER A 481 7.64 25.85 5.15
C SER A 481 8.17 24.97 6.28
N ARG A 482 8.73 23.82 5.91
CA ARG A 482 9.57 23.03 6.82
C ARG A 482 11.03 23.43 6.59
N GLN A 483 11.76 23.64 7.68
CA GLN A 483 13.21 23.62 7.61
C GLN A 483 13.68 22.19 7.34
N LEU A 484 14.26 21.96 6.16
CA LEU A 484 14.80 20.65 5.82
C LEU A 484 15.94 20.28 6.79
N PRO A 485 16.00 19.01 7.22
CA PRO A 485 17.10 18.56 8.05
C PRO A 485 18.42 18.62 7.26
N PRO A 486 19.58 18.84 7.91
CA PRO A 486 20.87 18.84 7.22
C PRO A 486 21.09 17.52 6.47
N LEU A 487 21.59 17.55 5.23
CA LEU A 487 21.79 16.34 4.44
C LEU A 487 22.59 15.27 5.19
N SER A 488 23.70 15.65 5.83
CA SER A 488 24.49 14.72 6.64
C SER A 488 23.79 14.38 7.94
N CYS A 489 23.69 13.08 8.22
CA CYS A 489 23.34 12.60 9.54
C CYS A 489 24.45 12.92 10.56
N PRO A 490 24.11 13.29 11.81
CA PRO A 490 25.09 13.40 12.88
C PRO A 490 25.83 12.08 13.08
N ALA A 491 27.12 12.13 13.40
CA ALA A 491 27.87 10.92 13.75
C ALA A 491 27.19 10.22 14.93
N SER A 492 26.99 8.90 14.82
CA SER A 492 26.48 8.09 15.93
C SER A 492 27.48 8.16 17.09
N SER A 493 27.04 8.70 18.23
CA SER A 493 27.80 8.71 19.49
C SER A 493 27.95 7.32 20.09
#